data_AF-A0A1F8A1A6-F1
#
_entry.id   AF-A0A1F8A1A6-F1
#
_cell.length_a   1.000
_cell.length_b   1.000
_cell.length_c   1.000
_cell.angle_alpha   90.00
_cell.angle_beta   90.00
_cell.angle_gamma   90.00
#
_symmetry.space_group_name_H-M   'P 1'
#
loop_
_entity.id
_entity.type
_entity.pdbx_description
1 polymer ?
#
loop_
_entity_poly.entity_id
_entity_poly.type
_entity_poly.pdbx_seq_one_letter_code
_entity_poly.pdbx_strand_id
1 'polypeptide(L)'
;MAKSKNASQHHNSQKAHRNGCRTRSRSDPAMQHSSANTPLRWILRNETMRSRPLTYLTRNSIKKPKTHRYPSLKGVDPKFRRNHRHALHGTMKALKERKEGKREVA
;
A
#
# COMPACT_ATOMS: atom_id res chain seq x y z
N MET A 1 -28.76 -6.18 35.17
CA MET A 1 -28.17 -5.71 33.90
C MET A 1 -27.41 -6.86 33.24
N ALA A 2 -27.66 -7.14 31.96
CA ALA A 2 -26.94 -8.20 31.25
C ALA A 2 -25.52 -7.74 30.90
N LYS A 3 -24.51 -8.57 31.19
CA LYS A 3 -23.11 -8.28 30.86
C LYS A 3 -22.89 -8.53 29.37
N SER A 4 -22.39 -7.52 28.65
CA SER A 4 -21.99 -7.64 27.24
C SER A 4 -20.49 -7.83 27.10
N LYS A 5 -20.03 -8.29 25.92
CA LYS A 5 -18.60 -8.43 25.62
C LYS A 5 -18.00 -7.06 25.28
N ASN A 6 -16.87 -6.72 25.90
CA ASN A 6 -16.28 -5.37 25.79
C ASN A 6 -15.57 -5.12 24.45
N ALA A 7 -14.70 -6.03 23.98
CA ALA A 7 -13.99 -5.91 22.70
C ALA A 7 -13.63 -7.29 22.11
N SER A 8 -13.51 -7.39 20.78
CA SER A 8 -13.06 -8.62 20.10
C SER A 8 -12.31 -8.34 18.80
N GLN A 9 -11.26 -9.12 18.55
CA GLN A 9 -10.42 -9.06 17.33
C GLN A 9 -10.68 -10.24 16.36
N HIS A 10 -11.66 -11.09 16.66
CA HIS A 10 -11.85 -12.42 16.03
C HIS A 10 -11.93 -12.42 14.49
N HIS A 11 -12.45 -11.34 13.89
CA HIS A 11 -12.60 -11.23 12.43
C HIS A 11 -11.72 -10.15 11.79
N ASN A 12 -10.84 -9.51 12.56
CA ASN A 12 -10.12 -8.34 12.09
C ASN A 12 -9.06 -8.71 11.04
N SER A 13 -8.38 -9.85 11.24
CA SER A 13 -7.45 -10.42 10.24
C SER A 13 -8.15 -10.79 8.92
N GLN A 14 -9.35 -11.39 8.97
CA GLN A 14 -10.11 -11.75 7.76
C GLN A 14 -10.58 -10.51 6.97
N LYS A 15 -10.96 -9.44 7.68
CA LYS A 15 -11.31 -8.13 7.08
C LYS A 15 -10.08 -7.43 6.49
N ALA A 16 -8.92 -7.59 7.13
CA ALA A 16 -7.64 -7.11 6.64
C ALA A 16 -7.12 -7.92 5.42
N HIS A 17 -7.45 -9.22 5.32
CA HIS A 17 -6.98 -10.18 4.31
C HIS A 17 -7.97 -10.43 3.13
N ARG A 18 -9.21 -9.90 3.11
CA ARG A 18 -10.12 -9.94 1.92
C ARG A 18 -9.66 -9.12 0.69
N ASN A 19 -8.36 -8.92 0.65
CA ASN A 19 -7.60 -7.73 0.32
C ASN A 19 -6.23 -8.18 -0.26
N GLY A 20 -5.75 -9.37 0.12
CA GLY A 20 -4.70 -10.09 -0.58
C GLY A 20 -5.34 -11.15 -1.45
N CYS A 21 -5.17 -11.05 -2.78
CA CYS A 21 -5.58 -12.05 -3.74
C CYS A 21 -5.19 -13.45 -3.25
N ARG A 22 -6.16 -14.34 -3.07
CA ARG A 22 -5.88 -15.77 -3.15
C ARG A 22 -5.55 -16.08 -4.61
N THR A 23 -4.29 -15.92 -5.01
CA THR A 23 -3.76 -16.83 -6.03
C THR A 23 -3.71 -18.18 -5.32
N ARG A 24 -4.77 -18.98 -5.46
CA ARG A 24 -4.63 -20.42 -5.22
C ARG A 24 -3.54 -20.85 -6.19
N SER A 25 -2.38 -21.23 -5.66
CA SER A 25 -1.48 -22.13 -6.36
C SER A 25 -2.35 -23.25 -6.91
N ARG A 26 -2.27 -23.44 -8.23
CA ARG A 26 -3.03 -24.42 -8.98
C ARG A 26 -2.45 -25.81 -8.67
N SER A 27 -2.67 -26.28 -7.46
CA SER A 27 -2.21 -27.57 -6.96
C SER A 27 -3.02 -27.94 -5.71
N ASP A 28 -4.34 -28.09 -5.87
CA ASP A 28 -5.14 -28.86 -4.93
C ASP A 28 -5.99 -29.84 -5.74
N PRO A 29 -5.99 -31.14 -5.37
CA PRO A 29 -6.71 -32.18 -6.09
C PRO A 29 -8.22 -31.98 -5.96
N ALA A 30 -8.95 -32.33 -7.01
CA ALA A 30 -10.41 -32.25 -7.05
C ALA A 30 -11.03 -33.06 -5.88
N MET A 31 -11.58 -32.37 -4.88
CA MET A 31 -12.52 -32.99 -3.94
C MET A 31 -13.79 -33.36 -4.73
N GLN A 32 -14.06 -34.65 -4.82
CA GLN A 32 -15.35 -35.16 -5.27
C GLN A 32 -16.38 -34.85 -4.18
N HIS A 33 -17.35 -33.98 -4.47
CA HIS A 33 -18.47 -33.73 -3.57
C HIS A 33 -19.69 -34.47 -4.09
N SER A 34 -19.94 -35.65 -3.55
CA SER A 34 -21.25 -36.29 -3.57
C SER A 34 -22.04 -35.75 -2.39
N SER A 35 -23.09 -34.95 -2.61
CA SER A 35 -24.20 -34.78 -1.65
C SER A 35 -25.24 -33.80 -2.19
N ALA A 36 -26.44 -34.33 -2.44
CA ALA A 36 -27.60 -33.68 -3.04
C ALA A 36 -28.36 -32.74 -2.07
N ASN A 37 -27.70 -31.81 -1.38
CA ASN A 37 -28.43 -30.81 -0.59
C ASN A 37 -27.63 -29.51 -0.32
N THR A 38 -27.48 -28.67 -1.34
CA THR A 38 -27.00 -27.29 -1.16
C THR A 38 -28.19 -26.32 -1.26
N PRO A 39 -28.46 -25.48 -0.25
CA PRO A 39 -29.60 -24.56 -0.34
C PRO A 39 -29.35 -23.52 -1.43
N LEU A 40 -30.35 -23.26 -2.29
CA LEU A 40 -30.29 -22.27 -3.39
C LEU A 40 -29.76 -20.90 -2.92
N ARG A 41 -30.01 -20.54 -1.65
CA ARG A 41 -29.52 -19.32 -0.99
C ARG A 41 -28.00 -19.25 -0.84
N TRP A 42 -27.32 -20.40 -0.83
CA TRP A 42 -25.87 -20.56 -0.80
C TRP A 42 -25.27 -20.46 -2.22
N ILE A 43 -25.97 -21.01 -3.22
CA ILE A 43 -25.60 -20.92 -4.64
C ILE A 43 -25.68 -19.45 -5.12
N LEU A 44 -26.78 -18.76 -4.83
CA LEU A 44 -26.99 -17.35 -5.22
C LEU A 44 -25.99 -16.38 -4.58
N ARG A 45 -25.54 -16.69 -3.36
CA ARG A 45 -24.52 -15.91 -2.63
C ARG A 45 -23.10 -16.12 -3.17
N ASN A 46 -22.84 -17.27 -3.79
CA ASN A 46 -21.56 -17.60 -4.41
C ASN A 46 -21.43 -17.03 -5.82
N GLU A 47 -22.52 -16.94 -6.59
CA GLU A 47 -22.55 -16.29 -7.91
C GLU A 47 -22.29 -14.79 -7.84
N THR A 48 -22.93 -14.10 -6.89
CA THR A 48 -22.74 -12.65 -6.64
C THR A 48 -21.33 -12.28 -6.16
N MET A 49 -20.55 -13.24 -5.66
CA MET A 49 -19.13 -13.05 -5.35
C MET A 49 -18.22 -13.30 -6.56
N ARG A 50 -18.65 -14.12 -7.52
CA ARG A 50 -17.89 -14.50 -8.74
C ARG A 50 -17.96 -13.44 -9.84
N SER A 51 -19.00 -12.61 -9.85
CA SER A 51 -19.22 -11.53 -10.81
C SER A 51 -18.65 -10.16 -10.40
N ARG A 52 -17.95 -10.08 -9.25
CA ARG A 52 -17.37 -8.81 -8.79
C ARG A 52 -16.10 -8.51 -9.60
N PRO A 53 -15.96 -7.30 -10.19
CA PRO A 53 -14.78 -6.96 -10.96
C PRO A 53 -13.52 -7.04 -10.08
N LEU A 54 -12.41 -7.53 -10.64
CA LEU A 54 -11.10 -7.63 -9.95
C LEU A 54 -10.66 -6.30 -9.28
N THR A 55 -11.20 -5.17 -9.78
CA THR A 55 -10.98 -3.82 -9.25
C THR A 55 -11.57 -3.60 -7.85
N TYR A 56 -12.51 -4.44 -7.39
CA TYR A 56 -13.09 -4.35 -6.05
C TYR A 56 -12.13 -4.95 -4.98
N LEU A 57 -11.42 -6.02 -5.33
CA LEU A 57 -10.46 -6.71 -4.44
C LEU A 57 -9.18 -5.90 -4.21
N THR A 58 -8.81 -5.06 -5.17
CA THR A 58 -7.63 -4.19 -5.11
C THR A 58 -7.85 -2.90 -4.31
N ARG A 59 -9.10 -2.48 -4.04
CA ARG A 59 -9.38 -1.25 -3.27
C ARG A 59 -9.31 -1.46 -1.78
N ASN A 60 -9.88 -2.56 -1.33
CA ASN A 60 -9.89 -2.92 0.07
C ASN A 60 -8.60 -3.69 0.26
N SER A 61 -7.42 -3.11 0.44
CA SER A 61 -6.31 -3.90 0.95
C SER A 61 -5.33 -3.14 1.79
N ILE A 62 -4.73 -3.83 2.79
CA ILE A 62 -3.62 -3.24 3.54
C ILE A 62 -2.47 -3.11 2.54
N LYS A 63 -2.25 -1.87 2.10
CA LYS A 63 -1.23 -1.55 1.12
C LYS A 63 0.13 -1.49 1.79
N LYS A 64 1.14 -1.97 1.07
CA LYS A 64 2.53 -1.61 1.38
C LYS A 64 2.67 -0.09 1.27
N PRO A 65 3.45 0.57 2.13
CA PRO A 65 3.67 2.00 2.02
C PRO A 65 4.29 2.33 0.66
N LYS A 66 3.88 3.46 0.09
CA LYS A 66 4.41 3.91 -1.21
C LYS A 66 5.86 4.34 -1.04
N THR A 67 6.76 3.77 -1.83
CA THR A 67 8.14 4.24 -1.94
C THR A 67 8.20 5.42 -2.91
N HIS A 68 8.85 6.50 -2.49
CA HIS A 68 9.09 7.68 -3.34
C HIS A 68 10.56 7.69 -3.77
N ARG A 69 10.81 8.11 -5.01
CA ARG A 69 12.18 8.24 -5.56
C ARG A 69 13.05 9.17 -4.70
N TYR A 70 12.44 10.21 -4.11
CA TYR A 70 13.12 11.16 -3.24
C TYR A 70 12.47 11.13 -1.84
N PRO A 71 13.22 10.73 -0.80
CA PRO A 71 12.71 10.72 0.56
C PRO A 71 12.65 12.11 1.18
N SER A 72 11.84 12.28 2.22
CA SER A 72 11.86 13.51 3.02
C SER A 72 13.14 13.59 3.85
N LEU A 73 13.66 14.80 4.04
CA LEU A 73 14.82 15.05 4.89
C LEU A 73 14.42 15.45 6.33
N LYS A 74 13.20 15.09 6.76
CA LYS A 74 12.71 15.32 8.13
C LYS A 74 13.41 14.34 9.07
N GLY A 75 13.94 14.82 10.20
CA GLY A 75 14.70 14.03 11.16
C GLY A 75 16.19 13.87 10.85
N VAL A 76 16.67 14.43 9.73
CA VAL A 76 18.12 14.51 9.44
C VAL A 76 18.76 15.57 10.34
N ASP A 77 19.99 15.30 10.80
CA ASP A 77 20.74 16.17 11.71
C ASP A 77 20.71 17.65 11.28
N PRO A 78 20.33 18.57 12.19
CA PRO A 78 20.29 20.00 11.90
C PRO A 78 21.59 20.58 11.36
N LYS A 79 22.77 20.09 11.77
CA LYS A 79 24.05 20.60 11.26
C LYS A 79 24.24 20.21 9.79
N PHE A 80 23.98 18.95 9.46
CA PHE A 80 23.99 18.48 8.06
C PHE A 80 22.95 19.22 7.19
N ARG A 81 21.74 19.44 7.72
CA ARG A 81 20.66 20.17 7.01
C ARG A 81 21.01 21.64 6.76
N ARG A 82 21.73 22.30 7.68
CA ARG A 82 22.23 23.68 7.47
C ARG A 82 23.26 23.71 6.35
N ASN A 83 24.28 22.86 6.41
CA ASN A 83 25.32 22.81 5.38
C ASN A 83 24.75 22.49 3.99
N HIS A 84 23.87 21.49 3.90
CA HIS A 84 23.22 21.13 2.64
C HIS A 84 22.46 22.30 2.00
N ARG A 85 21.78 23.14 2.81
CA ARG A 85 21.13 24.36 2.30
C ARG A 85 22.16 25.35 1.74
N HIS A 86 23.23 25.63 2.48
CA HIS A 86 24.26 26.57 2.04
C HIS A 86 24.95 26.10 0.75
N ALA A 87 25.25 24.81 0.63
CA ALA A 87 25.84 24.23 -0.57
C ALA A 87 24.94 24.42 -1.80
N LEU A 88 23.64 24.11 -1.69
CA LEU A 88 22.68 24.29 -2.79
C LEU A 88 22.50 25.77 -3.17
N HIS A 89 22.48 26.69 -2.20
CA HIS A 89 22.43 28.12 -2.50
C HIS A 89 23.72 28.62 -3.16
N GLY A 90 24.87 28.09 -2.76
CA GLY A 90 26.17 28.42 -3.33
C GLY A 90 26.28 28.02 -4.80
N THR A 91 25.82 26.81 -5.17
CA THR A 91 25.85 26.36 -6.57
C THR A 91 24.97 27.22 -7.47
N MET A 92 23.76 27.57 -7.02
CA MET A 92 22.88 28.46 -7.77
C MET A 92 23.51 29.84 -8.00
N LYS A 93 24.15 30.42 -6.98
CA LYS A 93 24.84 31.71 -7.08
C LYS A 93 26.00 31.64 -8.07
N ALA A 94 26.84 30.61 -7.98
CA ALA A 94 27.98 30.42 -8.86
C ALA A 94 27.57 30.20 -10.33
N LEU A 95 26.49 29.44 -10.58
CA LEU A 95 25.95 29.26 -11.93
C LEU A 95 25.40 30.57 -12.51
N LYS A 96 24.73 31.39 -11.68
CA LYS A 96 24.23 32.71 -12.08
C LYS A 96 25.37 33.65 -12.45
N GLU A 97 26.41 33.73 -11.63
CA GLU A 97 27.58 34.58 -11.88
C GLU A 97 28.38 34.14 -13.11
N ARG A 98 28.50 32.83 -13.35
CA ARG A 98 29.07 32.28 -14.60
C ARG A 98 28.24 32.70 -15.81
N LYS A 99 26.91 32.59 -15.74
CA LYS A 99 26.01 33.01 -16.82
C LYS A 99 26.11 34.51 -17.11
N GLU A 100 26.29 35.32 -16.07
CA GLU A 100 26.47 36.77 -16.16
C GLU A 100 27.90 37.19 -16.55
N GLY A 101 28.82 36.24 -16.79
CA GLY A 101 30.20 36.51 -17.19
C GLY A 101 31.08 37.15 -16.12
N LYS A 102 30.60 37.25 -14.88
CA LYS A 102 31.32 37.87 -13.75
C LYS A 102 32.35 36.95 -13.09
N ARG A 103 32.44 35.71 -13.57
CA ARG A 103 33.33 34.68 -13.03
C ARG A 103 34.06 34.01 -14.19
N GLU A 104 35.38 34.12 -14.17
CA GLU A 104 36.26 33.45 -15.12
C GLU A 104 36.10 31.93 -15.02
N VAL A 105 36.07 31.28 -16.17
CA VAL A 105 36.06 29.81 -16.25
C VAL A 105 37.49 29.34 -15.97
N ALA A 106 37.68 28.68 -14.84
CA ALA A 106 38.91 27.95 -14.52
C ALA A 106 39.01 26.67 -15.37
#